data_AF-A0A2H9L8M7-F1
#
_entry.id   AF-A0A2H9L8M7-F1
#
_cell.length_a   1.000
_cell.length_b   1.000
_cell.length_c   1.000
_cell.angle_alpha   90.00
_cell.angle_beta   90.00
_cell.angle_gamma   90.00
#
_symmetry.space_group_name_H-M   'P 1'
#
loop_
_entity.id
_entity.type
_entity.pdbx_description
1 polymer ?
#
loop_
_entity_poly.entity_id
_entity_poly.type
_entity_poly.pdbx_seq_one_letter_code
_entity_poly.pdbx_strand_id
1 'polypeptide(L)'
;MSADRILQFELARLNAHLPDQQITLKDALSSLNPQVVAKDGSKHKFERMELEYISKIVHADDWDKLRLPILIGVNPKLGRGTAEISGEVEVKVISQVLGKTCRDQEIVIYRPEIAVVRAKLPTTTQYFFMVG
;
A
#
# COMPACT_ATOMS: atom_id res chain seq x y z
N MET A 1 7.96 0.27 32.25
CA MET A 1 8.12 0.40 30.78
C MET A 1 7.93 1.88 30.42
N SER A 2 8.70 2.45 29.49
CA SER A 2 8.51 3.84 29.06
C SER A 2 7.26 3.98 28.17
N ALA A 3 6.65 5.17 28.16
CA ALA A 3 5.48 5.47 27.32
C ALA A 3 5.74 5.16 25.84
N ASP A 4 6.95 5.45 25.34
CA ASP A 4 7.34 5.17 23.95
C ASP A 4 7.32 3.69 23.61
N ARG A 5 7.73 2.81 24.53
CA ARG A 5 7.70 1.35 24.31
C ARG A 5 6.26 0.82 24.25
N ILE A 6 5.34 1.40 25.02
CA ILE A 6 3.93 1.02 24.98
C ILE A 6 3.32 1.44 23.64
N LEU A 7 3.60 2.66 23.18
CA LEU A 7 3.13 3.16 21.88
C LEU A 7 3.67 2.32 20.72
N GLN A 8 4.95 1.97 20.74
CA GLN A 8 5.56 1.10 19.73
C GLN A 8 4.90 -0.28 19.70
N PHE A 9 4.59 -0.86 20.87
CA PHE A 9 3.92 -2.15 20.95
C PHE A 9 2.50 -2.11 20.39
N GLU A 10 1.71 -1.09 20.76
CA GLU A 10 0.34 -0.92 20.22
C GLU A 10 0.35 -0.69 18.71
N LEU A 11 1.30 0.09 18.20
CA LEU A 11 1.45 0.29 16.75
C LEU A 11 1.89 -0.97 16.02
N ALA A 12 2.79 -1.76 16.60
CA ALA A 12 3.17 -3.05 16.03
C ALA A 12 1.95 -3.98 15.93
N ARG A 13 1.08 -3.95 16.95
CA ARG A 13 -0.18 -4.71 16.96
C ARG A 13 -1.19 -4.21 15.93
N LEU A 14 -1.34 -2.89 15.77
CA LEU A 14 -2.21 -2.30 14.74
C LEU A 14 -1.74 -2.60 13.32
N ASN A 15 -0.44 -2.81 13.14
CA ASN A 15 0.18 -3.11 11.85
C ASN A 15 0.45 -4.61 11.64
N ALA A 16 -0.13 -5.49 12.47
CA ALA A 16 0.12 -6.93 12.39
C ALA A 16 -0.39 -7.57 11.08
N HIS A 17 -1.38 -6.95 10.42
CA HIS A 17 -1.92 -7.37 9.12
C HIS A 17 -1.01 -7.02 7.93
N LEU A 18 0.02 -6.19 8.15
CA LEU A 18 0.96 -5.83 7.09
C LEU A 18 1.87 -7.01 6.75
N PRO A 19 2.34 -7.10 5.50
CA PRO A 19 3.32 -8.11 5.12
C PRO A 19 4.56 -8.03 5.99
N ASP A 20 5.08 -9.20 6.36
CA ASP A 20 6.43 -9.32 6.90
C ASP A 20 7.47 -8.94 5.84
N GLN A 21 7.24 -9.39 4.60
CA GLN A 21 8.02 -9.02 3.43
C GLN A 21 7.09 -8.77 2.22
N GLN A 22 7.24 -7.60 1.60
CA GLN A 22 6.58 -7.29 0.33
C GLN A 22 7.28 -8.00 -0.85
N ILE A 23 6.51 -8.33 -1.88
CA ILE A 23 7.00 -8.85 -3.16
C ILE A 23 6.87 -7.78 -4.26
N THR A 24 7.62 -7.93 -5.34
CA THR A 24 7.52 -7.01 -6.48
C THR A 24 6.27 -7.32 -7.31
N LEU A 25 5.81 -6.35 -8.11
CA LEU A 25 4.76 -6.60 -9.11
C LEU A 25 5.17 -7.71 -10.08
N LYS A 26 6.43 -7.76 -10.50
CA LYS A 26 6.95 -8.79 -11.41
C LYS A 26 6.82 -10.19 -10.82
N ASP A 27 7.21 -10.38 -9.56
CA ASP A 27 7.10 -11.66 -8.86
C ASP A 27 5.63 -12.06 -8.70
N ALA A 28 4.78 -11.09 -8.34
CA ALA A 28 3.34 -11.31 -8.20
C ALA A 28 2.69 -11.74 -9.53
N LEU A 29 3.05 -11.11 -10.66
CA LEU A 29 2.55 -11.49 -11.98
C LEU A 29 3.04 -12.88 -12.41
N SER A 30 4.26 -13.26 -12.04
CA SER A 30 4.85 -14.55 -12.44
C SER A 30 4.35 -15.73 -11.58
N SER A 31 3.84 -15.45 -10.37
CA SER A 31 3.31 -16.47 -9.47
C SER A 31 1.92 -16.95 -9.90
N LEU A 32 1.66 -18.26 -9.84
CA LEU A 32 0.31 -18.82 -10.06
C LEU A 32 -0.68 -18.45 -8.95
N ASN A 33 -0.19 -18.24 -7.72
CA ASN A 33 -0.99 -17.89 -6.55
C ASN A 33 -0.26 -16.75 -5.79
N PRO A 34 -0.37 -15.50 -6.27
CA PRO A 34 0.35 -14.38 -5.70
C PRO A 34 -0.18 -14.03 -4.30
N GLN A 35 0.71 -14.04 -3.32
CA GLN A 35 0.37 -13.79 -1.92
C GLN A 35 1.60 -13.35 -1.12
N VAL A 36 1.36 -12.72 0.02
CA VAL A 36 2.35 -12.41 1.05
C VAL A 36 1.91 -12.97 2.40
N VAL A 37 2.87 -13.16 3.30
CA VAL A 37 2.60 -13.53 4.69
C VAL A 37 2.67 -12.26 5.54
N ALA A 38 1.62 -12.00 6.30
CA ALA A 38 1.54 -10.89 7.23
C ALA A 38 2.34 -11.18 8.51
N LYS A 39 2.63 -10.13 9.30
CA LYS A 39 3.38 -10.26 10.56
C LYS A 39 2.67 -11.11 11.62
N ASP A 40 1.35 -11.19 11.55
CA ASP A 40 0.54 -12.11 12.38
C ASP A 40 0.51 -13.56 11.88
N GLY A 41 1.22 -13.86 10.77
CA GLY A 41 1.27 -15.18 10.15
C GLY A 41 0.11 -15.47 9.20
N SER A 42 -0.85 -14.57 9.06
CA SER A 42 -1.95 -14.72 8.09
C SER A 42 -1.43 -14.61 6.65
N LYS A 43 -2.16 -15.22 5.71
CA LYS A 43 -1.85 -15.15 4.28
C LYS A 43 -2.73 -14.12 3.62
N HIS A 44 -2.12 -13.14 2.97
CA HIS A 44 -2.80 -12.13 2.18
C HIS A 44 -2.61 -12.42 0.70
N LYS A 45 -3.69 -12.80 0.01
CA LYS A 45 -3.68 -13.11 -1.43
C LYS A 45 -3.96 -11.85 -2.24
N PHE A 46 -3.31 -11.75 -3.40
CA PHE A 46 -3.57 -10.70 -4.37
C PHE A 46 -4.51 -11.20 -5.47
N GLU A 47 -5.47 -10.36 -5.84
CA GLU A 47 -6.37 -10.63 -6.96
C GLU A 47 -5.61 -10.44 -8.28
N ARG A 48 -5.71 -11.43 -9.19
CA ARG A 48 -4.95 -11.41 -10.45
C ARG A 48 -5.32 -10.20 -11.29
N MET A 49 -6.62 -9.87 -11.35
CA MET A 49 -7.12 -8.75 -12.14
C MET A 49 -6.57 -7.40 -11.67
N GLU A 50 -6.33 -7.22 -10.36
CA GLU A 50 -5.70 -6.00 -9.83
C GLU A 50 -4.23 -5.89 -10.27
N LEU A 51 -3.48 -6.99 -10.21
CA LEU A 51 -2.08 -7.04 -10.65
C LEU A 51 -1.96 -6.70 -12.15
N GLU A 52 -2.83 -7.29 -12.98
CA GLU A 52 -2.88 -7.02 -14.42
C GLU A 52 -3.35 -5.60 -14.75
N TYR A 53 -4.18 -5.00 -13.90
CA TYR A 53 -4.56 -3.60 -14.04
C TYR A 53 -3.38 -2.68 -13.74
N ILE A 54 -2.64 -2.94 -12.64
CA ILE A 54 -1.44 -2.19 -12.28
C ILE A 54 -0.36 -2.32 -13.36
N SER A 55 -0.18 -3.51 -13.94
CA SER A 55 0.83 -3.76 -14.98
C SER A 55 0.58 -2.98 -16.27
N LYS A 56 -0.66 -2.53 -16.52
CA LYS A 56 -1.02 -1.64 -17.63
C LYS A 56 -0.73 -0.16 -17.33
N ILE A 57 -0.58 0.20 -16.06
CA ILE A 57 -0.26 1.57 -15.62
C ILE A 57 1.26 1.79 -15.53
N VAL A 58 1.98 0.77 -15.06
CA VAL A 58 3.42 0.82 -14.80
C VAL A 58 4.19 0.22 -15.98
N HIS A 59 5.24 0.90 -16.46
CA HIS A 59 6.10 0.34 -17.49
C HIS A 59 6.78 -0.94 -16.99
N ALA A 60 7.01 -1.90 -17.90
CA ALA A 60 7.62 -3.20 -17.56
C ALA A 60 8.95 -3.06 -16.82
N ASP A 61 9.76 -2.04 -17.16
CA ASP A 61 11.05 -1.76 -16.53
C ASP A 61 10.95 -1.36 -15.04
N ASP A 62 9.76 -0.92 -14.60
CA ASP A 62 9.48 -0.52 -13.23
C ASP A 62 8.73 -1.60 -12.43
N TRP A 63 8.39 -2.75 -13.02
CA TRP A 63 7.67 -3.83 -12.32
C TRP A 63 8.47 -4.42 -11.15
N ASP A 64 9.80 -4.40 -11.24
CA ASP A 64 10.70 -4.80 -10.15
C ASP A 64 10.81 -3.76 -9.02
N LYS A 65 10.36 -2.52 -9.28
CA LYS A 65 10.43 -1.41 -8.31
C LYS A 65 9.17 -1.30 -7.46
N LEU A 66 8.00 -1.60 -8.04
CA LEU A 66 6.73 -1.54 -7.30
C LEU A 66 6.62 -2.70 -6.31
N ARG A 67 6.56 -2.38 -5.02
CA ARG A 67 6.34 -3.38 -3.96
C ARG A 67 4.88 -3.44 -3.55
N LEU A 68 4.37 -4.67 -3.37
CA LEU A 68 2.98 -4.93 -3.06
C LEU A 68 2.80 -5.53 -1.65
N PRO A 69 1.72 -5.14 -0.94
CA PRO A 69 0.70 -4.16 -1.34
C PRO A 69 1.22 -2.72 -1.21
N ILE A 70 0.64 -1.79 -1.99
CA ILE A 70 0.88 -0.35 -1.84
C ILE A 70 0.34 0.10 -0.48
N LEU A 71 1.18 0.75 0.31
CA LEU A 71 0.84 1.15 1.67
C LEU A 71 0.18 2.53 1.68
N ILE A 72 -1.04 2.58 2.22
CA ILE A 72 -1.81 3.80 2.48
C ILE A 72 -1.48 4.23 3.92
N GLY A 73 -0.55 5.16 4.06
CA GLY A 73 -0.06 5.67 5.34
C GLY A 73 -1.08 6.56 6.02
N VAL A 74 -1.69 6.08 7.11
CA VAL A 74 -2.58 6.88 7.94
C VAL A 74 -1.72 7.62 8.97
N ASN A 75 -1.55 8.92 8.75
CA ASN A 75 -0.79 9.80 9.62
C ASN A 75 -1.73 10.71 10.44
N PRO A 76 -1.80 10.56 11.78
CA PRO A 76 -2.64 11.41 12.61
C PRO A 76 -2.31 12.91 12.50
N LYS A 77 -1.06 13.28 12.16
CA LYS A 77 -0.62 14.67 12.00
C LYS A 77 -1.20 15.37 10.77
N LEU A 78 -1.57 14.62 9.73
CA LEU A 78 -2.15 15.16 8.48
C LEU A 78 -3.66 15.49 8.61
N GLY A 79 -4.24 15.27 9.79
CA GLY A 79 -5.65 15.48 10.05
C GLY A 79 -6.51 14.23 9.80
N ARG A 80 -7.78 14.31 10.20
CA ARG A 80 -8.69 13.16 10.13
C ARG A 80 -9.05 12.81 8.69
N GLY A 81 -8.95 11.54 8.35
CA GLY A 81 -9.34 11.03 7.03
C GLY A 81 -8.34 11.36 5.92
N THR A 82 -7.12 11.72 6.30
CA THR A 82 -6.01 11.96 5.39
C THR A 82 -5.07 10.76 5.42
N ALA A 83 -4.54 10.39 4.26
CA ALA A 83 -3.48 9.39 4.15
C ALA A 83 -2.41 9.87 3.17
N GLU A 84 -1.19 9.39 3.36
CA GLU A 84 -0.07 9.63 2.48
C GLU A 84 0.41 8.32 1.85
N ILE A 85 0.85 8.42 0.60
CA ILE A 85 1.48 7.31 -0.13
C ILE A 85 2.78 7.86 -0.67
N SER A 86 3.87 7.17 -0.38
CA SER A 86 5.23 7.54 -0.82
C SER A 86 5.79 6.48 -1.76
N GLY A 87 6.63 6.91 -2.69
CA GLY A 87 7.25 6.08 -3.71
C GLY A 87 6.81 6.51 -5.12
N GLU A 88 7.78 6.66 -6.02
CA GLU A 88 7.52 7.17 -7.37
C GLU A 88 6.54 6.30 -8.16
N VAL A 89 6.70 4.96 -8.07
CA VAL A 89 5.85 4.02 -8.82
C VAL A 89 4.49 3.87 -8.17
N GLU A 90 4.45 3.83 -6.83
CA GLU A 90 3.24 3.80 -6.02
C GLU A 90 2.36 5.03 -6.29
N VAL A 91 2.96 6.23 -6.25
CA VAL A 91 2.26 7.50 -6.54
C VAL A 91 1.75 7.52 -7.97
N LYS A 92 2.51 7.01 -8.96
CA LYS A 92 2.05 6.91 -10.35
C LYS A 92 0.80 6.04 -10.49
N VAL A 93 0.80 4.87 -9.84
CA VAL A 93 -0.36 3.94 -9.84
C VAL A 93 -1.58 4.63 -9.23
N ILE A 94 -1.41 5.24 -8.05
CA ILE A 94 -2.50 5.86 -7.30
C ILE A 94 -3.03 7.10 -8.03
N SER A 95 -2.15 7.90 -8.63
CA SER A 95 -2.52 9.05 -9.44
C SER A 95 -3.38 8.65 -10.63
N GLN A 96 -3.02 7.56 -11.32
CA GLN A 96 -3.84 7.01 -12.42
C GLN A 96 -5.18 6.47 -11.95
N VAL A 97 -5.21 5.75 -10.83
CA VAL A 97 -6.46 5.26 -10.21
C VAL A 97 -7.44 6.40 -9.92
N LEU A 98 -6.91 7.53 -9.45
CA LEU A 98 -7.64 8.73 -9.08
C LEU A 98 -7.88 9.72 -10.24
N GLY A 99 -7.28 9.50 -11.40
CA GLY A 99 -7.34 10.46 -12.52
C GLY A 99 -6.63 11.80 -12.23
N LYS A 100 -5.60 11.78 -11.38
CA LYS A 100 -4.79 12.95 -11.01
C LYS A 100 -3.43 12.91 -11.68
N THR A 101 -2.77 14.07 -11.77
CA THR A 101 -1.35 14.16 -12.09
C THR A 101 -0.59 14.57 -10.84
N CYS A 102 0.41 13.76 -10.47
CA CYS A 102 1.32 14.05 -9.37
C CYS A 102 2.74 13.91 -9.92
N ARG A 103 3.59 14.91 -9.67
CA ARG A 103 5.00 14.90 -10.08
C ARG A 103 5.94 14.59 -8.92
N ASP A 104 5.40 14.55 -7.71
CA ASP A 104 6.15 14.32 -6.49
C ASP A 104 6.23 12.82 -6.20
N GLN A 105 7.19 12.43 -5.38
CA GLN A 105 7.33 11.06 -4.88
C GLN A 105 6.36 10.74 -3.74
N GLU A 106 5.48 11.70 -3.39
CA GLU A 106 4.49 11.56 -2.33
C GLU A 106 3.16 12.15 -2.78
N ILE A 107 2.06 11.50 -2.42
CA ILE A 107 0.71 12.01 -2.64
C ILE A 107 -0.11 11.91 -1.35
N VAL A 108 -0.75 13.03 -1.00
CA VAL A 108 -1.73 13.06 0.07
C VAL A 108 -3.11 12.87 -0.53
N ILE A 109 -3.85 11.90 -0.01
CA ILE A 109 -5.21 11.56 -0.43
C ILE A 109 -6.18 11.66 0.73
N TYR A 110 -7.41 12.01 0.42
CA TYR A 110 -8.47 12.18 1.42
C TYR A 110 -9.46 11.02 1.39
N ARG A 111 -10.30 10.90 2.42
CA ARG A 111 -11.28 9.83 2.59
C ARG A 111 -12.09 9.46 1.34
N PRO A 112 -12.61 10.40 0.52
CA PRO A 112 -13.30 10.05 -0.72
C PRO A 112 -12.40 9.34 -1.74
N GLU A 113 -11.14 9.75 -1.83
CA GLU A 113 -10.14 9.20 -2.75
C GLU A 113 -9.62 7.85 -2.27
N ILE A 114 -9.43 7.70 -0.95
CA ILE A 114 -9.16 6.41 -0.33
C ILE A 114 -10.26 5.41 -0.69
N ALA A 115 -11.53 5.82 -0.67
CA ALA A 115 -12.64 4.95 -1.05
C ALA A 115 -12.55 4.50 -2.52
N VAL A 116 -12.18 5.40 -3.44
CA VAL A 116 -11.95 5.06 -4.85
C VAL A 116 -10.79 4.08 -5.02
N VAL A 117 -9.66 4.33 -4.35
CA VAL A 117 -8.50 3.44 -4.37
C VAL A 117 -8.86 2.06 -3.84
N ARG A 118 -9.50 1.98 -2.66
CA ARG A 118 -9.89 0.72 -2.04
C ARG A 118 -10.98 -0.03 -2.81
N ALA A 119 -11.79 0.66 -3.60
CA ALA A 119 -12.77 0.03 -4.48
C ALA A 119 -12.11 -0.62 -5.70
N LYS A 120 -11.07 0.01 -6.28
CA LYS A 120 -10.37 -0.53 -7.46
C LYS A 120 -9.27 -1.53 -7.10
N LEU A 121 -8.55 -1.30 -6.01
CA LEU A 121 -7.37 -2.05 -5.60
C LEU A 121 -7.50 -2.62 -4.17
N PRO A 122 -8.57 -3.40 -3.86
CA PRO A 122 -8.83 -3.86 -2.49
C PRO A 122 -7.77 -4.81 -1.93
N THR A 123 -7.11 -5.63 -2.78
CA THR A 123 -6.10 -6.61 -2.34
C THR A 123 -4.68 -6.13 -2.55
N THR A 124 -4.42 -5.24 -3.50
CA THR A 124 -3.08 -4.71 -3.79
C THR A 124 -2.74 -3.42 -3.02
N THR A 125 -3.62 -2.99 -2.10
CA THR A 125 -3.39 -1.88 -1.18
C THR A 125 -3.69 -2.27 0.27
N GLN A 126 -2.95 -1.71 1.23
CA GLN A 126 -3.19 -1.93 2.67
C GLN A 126 -2.95 -0.65 3.48
N TYR A 127 -3.65 -0.51 4.60
CA TYR A 127 -3.41 0.62 5.52
C TYR A 127 -2.18 0.38 6.37
N PHE A 128 -1.34 1.40 6.50
CA PHE A 128 -0.21 1.43 7.42
C PHE A 128 -0.42 2.56 8.44
N PHE A 129 -0.41 2.22 9.72
CA PHE A 129 -0.59 3.20 10.79
C PHE A 129 0.77 3.69 11.28
N MET A 130 0.98 5.01 11.19
CA MET A 130 2.22 5.65 11.62
C MET A 130 2.05 6.33 12.98
N VAL A 131 3.17 6.49 13.68
CA VAL A 131 3.24 7.44 14.81
C VAL A 131 3.11 8.84 14.22
N GLY A 132 2.25 9.66 14.82
CA GLY A 132 2.28 11.11 14.62
C GLY A 132 3.55 11.66 15.26
#